data_AF-A0A6G8DBV3-F1
#
_entry.id   AF-A0A6G8DBV3-F1
#
_cell.length_a   1.000
_cell.length_b   1.000
_cell.length_c   1.000
_cell.angle_alpha   90.00
_cell.angle_beta   90.00
_cell.angle_gamma   90.00
#
_symmetry.space_group_name_H-M   'P 1'
#
loop_
_entity.id
_entity.type
_entity.pdbx_description
1 polymer ?
#
loop_
_entity_poly.entity_id
_entity_poly.type
_entity_poly.pdbx_seq_one_letter_code
_entity_poly.pdbx_strand_id
1 'polypeptide(L)'
;MENSDTWVQFWENPDYEKGTLKFDEPIDVPNMDDYELNNPNGLDKGLDDQVDSLKTGPSGWLELYQGKNYTGNVLRVYPGSNLPNLDDYNMGDNTNSFRLFNQRPISWPASDINAPGECWVRFYGAPRFSSNNPTRINGPGSTDTFSLWGGTNAPWSLTTGPSTWVKLYPKQNLDGSPISLGPNSLIQNFNSGFAMSTLESLEIFDAQPKDWKPSVPNSENVETLLSLESQGSSASMESLIAGIAGSVPEVGSALRGLVGALWPNQEEPMEVWDSIELYIDALLSSLIDQDKADYLKNTLNGLYRSLVAYNHTDYGTDQKGSLFSALLTELRGDAPYFIDQEDPSSTLTFMVPMGTIMLLVLREQALFYEDIYGDPDPSPEMHQRSVVEHIDNFTRLANQGASEAMSWRIDQIDVVAEGSSYYVVDPPANYKSPSYSGRDRADDALAWRRAYVANEYRIQLDALLGPVRLWKYLAPDNTLIPTQETHEVQSLLLSNNNPSDTAFSDDPHGEPVTGLIVRSGDLIDSIQMIYGGEPGPVHGSPSSGESHRWDLEENESIVGAFGGAGGAINQLVFRTNLGREIGTGGSGGNYFIALAPQGVNAALIRIDGYQSDAALEAIRFTWSYQRYV
;
A
#
# COMPACT_ATOMS: atom_id res chain seq x y z
N MET A 1 1.14 -27.84 16.64
CA MET A 1 0.93 -26.90 17.77
C MET A 1 0.97 -25.55 17.11
N GLU A 2 -0.17 -24.89 16.99
CA GLU A 2 -0.26 -23.57 16.35
C GLU A 2 0.48 -22.58 17.23
N ASN A 3 1.42 -21.82 16.65
CA ASN A 3 2.03 -20.69 17.33
C ASN A 3 0.93 -19.64 17.53
N SER A 4 0.56 -19.38 18.78
CA SER A 4 -0.26 -18.24 19.15
C SER A 4 0.52 -16.96 18.87
N ASP A 5 -0.12 -15.95 18.27
CA ASP A 5 0.47 -14.62 18.03
C ASP A 5 0.61 -13.79 19.33
N THR A 6 0.01 -14.27 20.43
CA THR A 6 0.12 -13.65 21.76
C THR A 6 1.19 -14.36 22.56
N TRP A 7 2.40 -13.81 22.58
CA TRP A 7 3.49 -14.35 23.39
C TRP A 7 4.38 -13.25 23.99
N VAL A 8 5.13 -13.60 25.02
CA VAL A 8 6.28 -12.83 25.52
C VAL A 8 7.46 -13.78 25.72
N GLN A 9 8.66 -13.33 25.37
CA GLN A 9 9.88 -14.05 25.62
C GLN A 9 10.86 -13.13 26.36
N PHE A 10 11.47 -13.67 27.40
CA PHE A 10 12.45 -12.98 28.25
C PHE A 10 13.83 -13.60 28.06
N TRP A 11 14.88 -12.79 28.24
CA TRP A 11 16.28 -13.20 28.14
C TRP A 11 17.12 -12.68 29.30
N GLU A 12 18.14 -13.47 29.63
CA GLU A 12 19.03 -13.25 30.78
C GLU A 12 19.92 -12.02 30.65
N ASN A 13 20.28 -11.61 29.43
CA ASN A 13 21.20 -10.49 29.19
C ASN A 13 20.61 -9.53 28.15
N PRO A 14 21.21 -8.34 27.98
CA PRO A 14 20.90 -7.46 26.87
C PRO A 14 21.10 -8.14 25.51
N ASP A 15 20.50 -7.56 24.47
CA ASP A 15 20.58 -8.00 23.08
C ASP A 15 20.11 -9.46 22.84
N TYR A 16 19.18 -9.93 23.68
CA TYR A 16 18.53 -11.25 23.58
C TYR A 16 19.49 -12.44 23.77
N GLU A 17 20.48 -12.28 24.65
CA GLU A 17 21.51 -13.30 24.89
C GLU A 17 21.29 -14.14 26.18
N LYS A 18 21.72 -15.42 26.09
CA LYS A 18 21.66 -16.46 27.14
C LYS A 18 20.25 -16.68 27.70
N GLY A 19 20.11 -17.40 28.82
CA GLY A 19 18.91 -18.13 29.23
C GLY A 19 17.58 -17.46 28.87
N THR A 20 16.62 -18.24 28.36
CA THR A 20 15.35 -17.70 27.87
C THR A 20 14.14 -18.47 28.38
N LEU A 21 13.03 -17.77 28.56
CA LEU A 21 11.73 -18.34 28.87
C LEU A 21 10.65 -17.63 28.06
N LYS A 22 9.77 -18.43 27.46
CA LYS A 22 8.68 -17.96 26.61
C LYS A 22 7.33 -18.36 27.21
N PHE A 23 6.36 -17.44 27.13
CA PHE A 23 4.97 -17.67 27.46
C PHE A 23 4.15 -17.43 26.19
N ASP A 24 3.38 -18.43 25.75
CA ASP A 24 2.70 -18.44 24.44
C ASP A 24 1.19 -18.17 24.51
N GLU A 25 0.65 -17.81 25.69
CA GLU A 25 -0.77 -17.48 25.88
C GLU A 25 -0.94 -16.37 26.93
N PRO A 26 -2.06 -15.63 26.93
CA PRO A 26 -2.39 -14.66 27.98
C PRO A 26 -2.23 -15.26 29.38
N ILE A 27 -1.48 -14.58 30.24
CA ILE A 27 -1.16 -15.08 31.56
C ILE A 27 -0.93 -13.94 32.55
N ASP A 28 -1.37 -14.16 33.77
CA ASP A 28 -1.18 -13.30 34.93
C ASP A 28 -0.14 -13.96 35.84
N VAL A 29 1.08 -13.42 35.88
CA VAL A 29 2.18 -13.93 36.71
C VAL A 29 2.39 -12.98 37.90
N PRO A 30 1.84 -13.29 39.08
CA PRO A 30 1.93 -12.41 40.25
C PRO A 30 3.31 -12.47 40.93
N ASN A 31 4.13 -13.47 40.62
CA ASN A 31 5.47 -13.64 41.16
C ASN A 31 6.36 -14.34 40.12
N MET A 32 7.35 -13.63 39.59
CA MET A 32 8.26 -14.18 38.59
C MET A 32 9.27 -15.18 39.17
N ASP A 33 9.51 -15.18 40.50
CA ASP A 33 10.29 -16.21 41.20
C ASP A 33 9.81 -17.64 40.95
N ASP A 34 8.53 -17.81 40.62
CA ASP A 34 7.93 -19.12 40.42
C ASP A 34 8.40 -19.78 39.10
N TYR A 35 9.20 -19.05 38.31
CA TYR A 35 9.72 -19.44 37.01
C TYR A 35 11.23 -19.27 36.97
N GLU A 36 11.91 -20.15 36.25
CA GLU A 36 13.38 -20.13 36.07
C GLU A 36 13.70 -20.05 34.57
N LEU A 37 14.69 -19.22 34.19
CA LEU A 37 15.21 -19.23 32.82
C LEU A 37 15.92 -20.56 32.56
N ASN A 38 15.81 -21.07 31.32
CA ASN A 38 16.59 -22.24 30.92
C ASN A 38 18.08 -21.90 30.85
N ASN A 39 18.80 -22.05 31.96
CA ASN A 39 20.24 -21.79 32.05
C ASN A 39 21.03 -23.12 32.05
N PRO A 40 21.77 -23.44 30.97
CA PRO A 40 22.53 -24.69 30.89
C PRO A 40 23.70 -24.81 31.89
N ASN A 41 24.06 -23.75 32.63
CA ASN A 41 25.24 -23.72 33.52
C ASN A 41 24.96 -23.43 35.01
N GLY A 42 23.70 -23.32 35.44
CA GLY A 42 23.27 -23.47 36.83
C GLY A 42 23.57 -22.33 37.82
N LEU A 43 22.50 -21.68 38.29
CA LEU A 43 22.12 -21.39 39.67
C LEU A 43 20.61 -21.10 39.64
N ASP A 44 19.80 -21.87 40.37
CA ASP A 44 18.34 -21.68 40.48
C ASP A 44 18.04 -20.32 41.13
N LYS A 45 17.83 -19.30 40.30
CA LYS A 45 17.30 -18.00 40.71
C LYS A 45 16.00 -17.77 39.97
N GLY A 46 15.09 -17.06 40.64
CA GLY A 46 13.85 -16.61 40.05
C GLY A 46 14.10 -15.82 38.76
N LEU A 47 13.15 -15.91 37.83
CA LEU A 47 13.13 -15.12 36.59
C LEU A 47 13.30 -13.62 36.87
N ASP A 48 12.86 -13.13 38.03
CA ASP A 48 12.89 -11.72 38.41
C ASP A 48 14.30 -11.11 38.49
N ASP A 49 15.26 -11.87 39.00
CA ASP A 49 16.66 -11.49 39.21
C ASP A 49 17.54 -11.72 37.96
N GLN A 50 16.93 -12.00 36.80
CA GLN A 50 17.65 -12.39 35.59
C GLN A 50 17.17 -11.73 34.30
N VAL A 51 16.02 -11.05 34.24
CA VAL A 51 15.56 -10.50 32.95
C VAL A 51 16.23 -9.16 32.64
N ASP A 52 16.93 -9.12 31.50
CA ASP A 52 17.56 -7.90 30.96
C ASP A 52 17.09 -7.51 29.57
N SER A 53 16.43 -8.41 28.83
CA SER A 53 15.81 -8.08 27.54
C SER A 53 14.57 -8.91 27.26
N LEU A 54 13.69 -8.39 26.40
CA LEU A 54 12.43 -9.08 26.06
C LEU A 54 11.93 -8.80 24.64
N LYS A 55 11.05 -9.68 24.19
CA LYS A 55 10.27 -9.56 22.95
C LYS A 55 8.82 -9.95 23.20
N THR A 56 7.89 -9.36 22.46
CA THR A 56 6.49 -9.77 22.45
C THR A 56 6.06 -10.20 21.06
N GLY A 57 5.08 -11.10 21.01
CA GLY A 57 4.44 -11.53 19.77
C GLY A 57 3.55 -10.44 19.16
N PRO A 58 3.12 -10.62 17.90
CA PRO A 58 2.29 -9.65 17.16
C PRO A 58 0.98 -9.25 17.84
N SER A 59 0.48 -10.04 18.80
CA SER A 59 -0.72 -9.74 19.61
C SER A 59 -0.44 -9.66 21.12
N GLY A 60 0.83 -9.70 21.55
CA GLY A 60 1.24 -9.72 22.95
C GLY A 60 1.30 -8.34 23.59
N TRP A 61 0.29 -7.97 24.38
CA TRP A 61 0.31 -6.76 25.23
C TRP A 61 0.84 -7.12 26.62
N LEU A 62 1.90 -6.48 27.10
CA LEU A 62 2.56 -6.86 28.35
C LEU A 62 2.63 -5.69 29.33
N GLU A 63 2.17 -5.90 30.56
CA GLU A 63 2.49 -5.05 31.71
C GLU A 63 3.56 -5.74 32.55
N LEU A 64 4.74 -5.15 32.65
CA LEU A 64 5.86 -5.65 33.44
C LEU A 64 6.04 -4.77 34.69
N TYR A 65 6.04 -5.36 35.88
CA TYR A 65 5.98 -4.65 37.15
C TYR A 65 7.25 -4.85 37.98
N GLN A 66 7.70 -3.79 38.65
CA GLN A 66 8.84 -3.88 39.55
C GLN A 66 8.58 -4.65 40.84
N GLY A 67 7.32 -4.68 41.31
CA GLY A 67 6.93 -5.37 42.54
C GLY A 67 6.09 -6.62 42.27
N LYS A 68 6.06 -7.52 43.25
CA LYS A 68 5.17 -8.70 43.22
C LYS A 68 3.71 -8.29 43.28
N ASN A 69 2.82 -9.14 42.80
CA ASN A 69 1.37 -8.92 42.74
C ASN A 69 0.99 -7.62 42.02
N TYR A 70 1.69 -7.29 40.93
CA TYR A 70 1.39 -6.16 40.05
C TYR A 70 1.50 -4.80 40.76
N THR A 71 2.53 -4.66 41.60
CA THR A 71 2.79 -3.44 42.38
C THR A 71 4.06 -2.73 41.90
N GLY A 72 4.26 -1.48 42.31
CA GLY A 72 5.43 -0.68 41.92
C GLY A 72 5.28 -0.02 40.55
N ASN A 73 6.40 0.39 39.95
CA ASN A 73 6.39 0.96 38.60
C ASN A 73 6.03 -0.12 37.59
N VAL A 74 5.33 0.28 36.53
CA VAL A 74 4.91 -0.59 35.43
C VAL A 74 5.52 -0.11 34.13
N LEU A 75 6.14 -1.03 33.40
CA LEU A 75 6.56 -0.87 32.02
C LEU A 75 5.49 -1.53 31.15
N ARG A 76 4.91 -0.74 30.25
CA ARG A 76 3.92 -1.20 29.29
C ARG A 76 4.64 -1.50 27.99
N VAL A 77 4.58 -2.74 27.55
CA VAL A 77 5.26 -3.28 26.37
C VAL A 77 4.20 -3.73 25.38
N TYR A 78 4.30 -3.25 24.15
CA TYR A 78 3.26 -3.38 23.12
C TYR A 78 3.47 -4.64 22.29
N PRO A 79 2.49 -5.09 21.49
CA PRO A 79 2.69 -6.21 20.58
C PRO A 79 3.84 -5.97 19.58
N GLY A 80 4.62 -7.00 19.29
CA GLY A 80 5.78 -6.93 18.39
C GLY A 80 6.97 -6.11 18.90
N SER A 81 6.99 -5.77 20.20
CA SER A 81 8.08 -4.96 20.77
C SER A 81 9.37 -5.78 20.89
N ASN A 82 10.48 -5.09 20.66
CA ASN A 82 11.84 -5.60 20.83
C ASN A 82 12.57 -4.66 21.79
N LEU A 83 12.80 -5.10 23.04
CA LEU A 83 13.50 -4.32 24.06
C LEU A 83 14.86 -4.96 24.36
N PRO A 84 15.95 -4.52 23.70
CA PRO A 84 17.25 -5.14 23.82
C PRO A 84 17.93 -4.86 25.16
N ASN A 85 17.48 -3.87 25.93
CA ASN A 85 18.00 -3.57 27.26
C ASN A 85 16.91 -2.99 28.17
N LEU A 86 16.56 -3.67 29.25
CA LEU A 86 15.55 -3.23 30.21
C LEU A 86 16.08 -2.19 31.20
N ASP A 87 17.39 -2.05 31.38
CA ASP A 87 17.98 -0.97 32.18
C ASP A 87 17.60 0.42 31.65
N ASP A 88 17.43 0.56 30.33
CA ASP A 88 16.99 1.80 29.68
C ASP A 88 15.60 2.27 30.15
N TYR A 89 14.82 1.34 30.70
CA TYR A 89 13.48 1.55 31.24
C TYR A 89 13.43 1.47 32.76
N ASN A 90 14.60 1.40 33.42
CA ASN A 90 14.74 1.19 34.85
C ASN A 90 14.08 -0.13 35.31
N MET A 91 14.14 -1.16 34.46
CA MET A 91 13.53 -2.48 34.68
C MET A 91 14.54 -3.63 34.72
N GLY A 92 15.80 -3.46 34.32
CA GLY A 92 16.80 -4.53 34.40
C GLY A 92 16.97 -5.04 35.84
N ASP A 93 17.01 -6.37 36.01
CA ASP A 93 17.11 -7.09 37.29
C ASP A 93 16.11 -6.67 38.39
N ASN A 94 15.03 -5.97 38.03
CA ASN A 94 14.09 -5.39 39.00
C ASN A 94 12.63 -5.77 38.70
N THR A 95 12.36 -6.78 37.89
CA THR A 95 11.02 -7.13 37.42
C THR A 95 10.46 -8.32 38.17
N ASN A 96 9.37 -8.14 38.92
CA ASN A 96 8.89 -9.15 39.87
C ASN A 96 7.53 -9.79 39.50
N SER A 97 6.76 -9.17 38.62
CA SER A 97 5.48 -9.72 38.14
C SER A 97 5.12 -9.18 36.76
N PHE A 98 4.30 -9.89 36.00
CA PHE A 98 3.82 -9.40 34.71
C PHE A 98 2.42 -9.89 34.35
N ARG A 99 1.76 -9.18 33.46
CA ARG A 99 0.51 -9.61 32.82
C ARG A 99 0.65 -9.55 31.32
N LEU A 100 0.38 -10.66 30.65
CA LEU A 100 0.32 -10.76 29.20
C LEU A 100 -1.15 -10.86 28.77
N PHE A 101 -1.54 -9.99 27.85
CA PHE A 101 -2.89 -9.92 27.29
C PHE A 101 -2.83 -10.13 25.78
N ASN A 102 -3.89 -10.71 25.22
CA ASN A 102 -4.11 -10.85 23.78
C ASN A 102 -4.78 -9.61 23.13
N GLN A 103 -5.12 -8.61 23.95
CA GLN A 103 -5.73 -7.35 23.53
C GLN A 103 -5.34 -6.25 24.50
N ARG A 104 -5.38 -4.99 24.05
CA ARG A 104 -5.00 -3.84 24.89
C ARG A 104 -5.81 -3.80 26.18
N PRO A 105 -5.16 -3.74 27.36
CA PRO A 105 -5.88 -3.53 28.62
C PRO A 105 -6.64 -2.21 28.59
N ILE A 106 -7.91 -2.24 29.01
CA ILE A 106 -8.81 -1.07 29.05
C ILE A 106 -8.22 0.09 29.90
N SER A 107 -7.29 -0.22 30.81
CA SER A 107 -6.59 0.73 31.68
C SER A 107 -5.43 1.50 31.03
N TRP A 108 -5.01 1.15 29.81
CA TRP A 108 -3.87 1.82 29.15
C TRP A 108 -4.31 3.15 28.52
N PRO A 109 -3.69 4.30 28.89
CA PRO A 109 -3.99 5.58 28.27
C PRO A 109 -3.53 5.58 26.80
N ALA A 110 -4.36 6.10 25.89
CA ALA A 110 -4.15 6.08 24.45
C ALA A 110 -3.00 6.97 23.93
N SER A 111 -2.33 7.71 24.81
CA SER A 111 -1.45 8.83 24.45
C SER A 111 0.06 8.59 24.60
N ASP A 112 0.49 7.40 25.00
CA ASP A 112 1.91 7.10 25.19
C ASP A 112 2.41 6.09 24.14
N ILE A 113 3.45 6.49 23.39
CA ILE A 113 4.63 5.69 22.99
C ILE A 113 5.03 5.72 21.50
N ASN A 114 6.34 5.90 21.29
CA ASN A 114 7.09 5.74 20.05
C ASN A 114 7.66 4.30 19.95
N ALA A 115 6.85 3.30 19.57
CA ALA A 115 7.32 1.94 19.30
C ALA A 115 6.75 1.41 17.96
N PRO A 116 7.47 0.52 17.25
CA PRO A 116 6.99 -0.12 16.03
C PRO A 116 5.94 -1.21 16.35
N GLY A 117 4.88 -1.22 15.55
CA GLY A 117 3.84 -2.24 15.44
C GLY A 117 3.20 -2.10 14.04
N GLU A 118 2.32 -3.01 13.61
CA GLU A 118 1.68 -2.92 12.27
C GLU A 118 0.52 -1.91 12.24
N CYS A 119 -0.18 -1.75 13.37
CA CYS A 119 -1.30 -0.82 13.52
C CYS A 119 -0.83 0.46 14.26
N TRP A 120 -0.72 1.58 13.56
CA TRP A 120 -0.41 2.91 14.09
C TRP A 120 -0.75 4.02 13.10
N VAL A 121 -1.04 5.21 13.61
CA VAL A 121 -1.18 6.44 12.83
C VAL A 121 -0.21 7.49 13.35
N ARG A 122 0.41 8.25 12.46
CA ARG A 122 1.35 9.31 12.79
C ARG A 122 0.90 10.60 12.13
N PHE A 123 0.86 11.68 12.90
CA PHE A 123 0.44 13.01 12.50
C PHE A 123 1.62 13.97 12.54
N TYR A 124 1.70 14.87 11.57
CA TYR A 124 2.77 15.85 11.44
C TYR A 124 2.18 17.25 11.48
N GLY A 125 2.80 18.14 12.25
CA GLY A 125 2.43 19.55 12.36
C GLY A 125 2.82 20.41 11.15
N ALA A 126 3.34 19.82 10.07
CA ALA A 126 3.72 20.49 8.83
C ALA A 126 3.37 19.62 7.60
N PRO A 127 3.19 20.21 6.40
CA PRO A 127 3.00 19.43 5.18
C PRO A 127 4.21 18.51 4.93
N ARG A 128 4.03 17.49 4.09
CA ARG A 128 5.11 16.66 3.54
C ARG A 128 6.01 16.04 4.62
N PHE A 129 5.39 15.65 5.73
CA PHE A 129 6.03 14.93 6.84
C PHE A 129 7.19 15.70 7.50
N SER A 130 7.29 17.02 7.31
CA SER A 130 8.47 17.82 7.68
C SER A 130 8.49 18.30 9.14
N SER A 131 7.80 17.61 10.06
CA SER A 131 7.69 18.03 11.47
C SER A 131 8.77 17.37 12.32
N ASN A 132 9.49 18.16 13.13
CA ASN A 132 10.56 17.66 14.01
C ASN A 132 10.08 16.73 15.15
N ASN A 133 8.78 16.75 15.48
CA ASN A 133 8.18 15.93 16.54
C ASN A 133 6.78 15.49 16.10
N PRO A 134 6.66 14.49 15.20
CA PRO A 134 5.36 13.98 14.80
C PRO A 134 4.70 13.23 15.96
N THR A 135 3.38 13.34 16.05
CA THR A 135 2.59 12.64 17.06
C THR A 135 2.15 11.29 16.53
N ARG A 136 2.56 10.20 17.19
CA ARG A 136 2.18 8.84 16.82
C ARG A 136 1.18 8.26 17.82
N ILE A 137 0.20 7.54 17.32
CA ILE A 137 -0.77 6.74 18.08
C ILE A 137 -0.64 5.31 17.59
N ASN A 138 -0.41 4.34 18.48
CA ASN A 138 -0.27 2.93 18.11
C ASN A 138 -1.48 2.11 18.57
N GLY A 139 -1.78 1.08 17.78
CA GLY A 139 -2.85 0.14 18.00
C GLY A 139 -4.24 0.67 17.64
N PRO A 140 -5.23 -0.23 17.55
CA PRO A 140 -6.62 0.14 17.34
C PRO A 140 -7.20 0.86 18.57
N GLY A 141 -8.22 1.69 18.35
CA GLY A 141 -8.95 2.40 19.38
C GLY A 141 -9.46 3.77 18.94
N SER A 142 -10.25 4.43 19.78
CA SER A 142 -10.82 5.75 19.49
C SER A 142 -10.35 6.82 20.48
N THR A 143 -10.38 8.09 20.06
CA THR A 143 -10.14 9.24 20.96
C THR A 143 -10.97 10.45 20.56
N ASP A 144 -11.53 11.13 21.57
CA ASP A 144 -12.33 12.35 21.45
C ASP A 144 -11.56 13.62 21.82
N THR A 145 -10.24 13.51 22.03
CA THR A 145 -9.41 14.64 22.48
C THR A 145 -8.15 14.75 21.64
N PHE A 146 -8.21 15.56 20.57
CA PHE A 146 -7.02 16.08 19.89
C PHE A 146 -6.38 17.23 20.67
N SER A 147 -5.98 17.00 21.94
CA SER A 147 -5.18 17.95 22.72
C SER A 147 -3.67 17.76 22.53
N LEU A 148 -3.27 17.01 21.50
CA LEU A 148 -1.87 16.63 21.22
C LEU A 148 -0.97 17.83 20.85
N TRP A 149 -1.54 18.99 20.51
CA TRP A 149 -0.82 20.18 20.03
C TRP A 149 -1.08 21.47 20.83
N GLY A 150 -1.79 21.39 21.97
CA GLY A 150 -2.15 22.59 22.73
C GLY A 150 -2.98 23.63 21.96
N GLY A 151 -3.65 23.24 20.86
CA GLY A 151 -4.44 24.14 20.00
C GLY A 151 -5.38 23.42 19.04
N THR A 152 -6.32 24.16 18.45
CA THR A 152 -7.48 23.71 17.64
C THR A 152 -7.20 23.44 16.16
N ASN A 153 -5.95 23.21 15.75
CA ASN A 153 -5.60 23.07 14.33
C ASN A 153 -5.47 21.60 13.93
N ALA A 154 -6.05 21.24 12.77
CA ALA A 154 -5.88 19.93 12.16
C ALA A 154 -4.39 19.65 11.85
N PRO A 155 -3.95 18.37 11.87
CA PRO A 155 -2.62 17.99 11.41
C PRO A 155 -2.45 18.37 9.93
N TRP A 156 -1.23 18.71 9.54
CA TRP A 156 -0.95 19.05 8.14
C TRP A 156 -0.68 17.82 7.30
N SER A 157 -0.01 16.80 7.83
CA SER A 157 0.21 15.54 7.13
C SER A 157 0.09 14.34 8.08
N LEU A 158 -0.08 13.14 7.53
CA LEU A 158 -0.24 11.89 8.26
C LEU A 158 0.33 10.69 7.50
N THR A 159 0.83 9.71 8.25
CA THR A 159 1.19 8.38 7.73
C THR A 159 0.53 7.30 8.60
N THR A 160 0.08 6.19 8.00
CA THR A 160 -0.46 5.03 8.75
C THR A 160 0.43 3.81 8.58
N GLY A 161 0.36 2.86 9.52
CA GLY A 161 1.07 1.60 9.49
C GLY A 161 0.45 0.55 8.55
N PRO A 162 1.15 -0.57 8.35
CA PRO A 162 0.79 -1.58 7.35
C PRO A 162 -0.51 -2.33 7.60
N SER A 163 -1.04 -2.36 8.82
CA SER A 163 -2.38 -2.91 9.12
C SER A 163 -3.36 -1.86 9.63
N THR A 164 -3.04 -0.57 9.45
CA THR A 164 -3.77 0.51 10.10
C THR A 164 -4.87 1.08 9.23
N TRP A 165 -6.10 0.98 9.69
CA TRP A 165 -7.24 1.71 9.15
C TRP A 165 -7.60 2.83 10.12
N VAL A 166 -7.82 4.06 9.65
CA VAL A 166 -8.17 5.20 10.52
C VAL A 166 -9.33 6.05 9.98
N LYS A 167 -10.38 6.27 10.79
CA LYS A 167 -11.43 7.28 10.56
C LYS A 167 -11.07 8.55 11.33
N LEU A 168 -11.02 9.70 10.66
CA LEU A 168 -10.70 11.01 11.22
C LEU A 168 -11.94 11.90 11.16
N TYR A 169 -12.44 12.35 12.30
CA TYR A 169 -13.71 13.07 12.39
C TYR A 169 -13.51 14.57 12.65
N PRO A 170 -14.25 15.44 11.96
CA PRO A 170 -14.10 16.88 12.10
C PRO A 170 -14.60 17.43 13.45
N LYS A 171 -15.34 16.62 14.23
CA LYS A 171 -15.92 16.98 15.53
C LYS A 171 -15.61 15.92 16.59
N GLN A 172 -15.74 16.30 17.87
CA GLN A 172 -15.69 15.37 19.01
C GLN A 172 -16.80 14.31 18.97
N ASN A 173 -16.63 13.22 19.72
CA ASN A 173 -17.58 12.10 19.87
C ASN A 173 -17.85 11.35 18.56
N LEU A 174 -16.84 11.27 17.69
CA LEU A 174 -16.93 10.58 16.39
C LEU A 174 -18.08 11.13 15.51
N ASP A 175 -18.34 12.44 15.59
CA ASP A 175 -19.43 13.11 14.86
C ASP A 175 -18.94 13.83 13.59
N GLY A 176 -19.84 13.94 12.61
CA GLY A 176 -19.56 14.45 11.27
C GLY A 176 -19.08 13.37 10.30
N SER A 177 -18.95 13.73 9.02
CA SER A 177 -18.46 12.81 7.98
C SER A 177 -16.95 12.57 8.18
N PRO A 178 -16.50 11.33 8.44
CA PRO A 178 -15.09 11.05 8.66
C PRO A 178 -14.28 11.06 7.36
N ILE A 179 -12.98 11.31 7.49
CA ILE A 179 -11.98 10.88 6.53
C ILE A 179 -11.55 9.46 6.90
N SER A 180 -11.82 8.47 6.06
CA SER A 180 -11.35 7.10 6.29
C SER A 180 -10.11 6.81 5.43
N LEU A 181 -9.01 6.40 6.07
CA LEU A 181 -7.72 6.08 5.43
C LEU A 181 -7.29 4.64 5.70
N GLY A 182 -6.93 3.90 4.65
CA GLY A 182 -6.52 2.50 4.74
C GLY A 182 -5.07 2.28 5.23
N PRO A 183 -4.60 1.03 5.21
CA PRO A 183 -3.24 0.69 5.61
C PRO A 183 -2.22 1.36 4.72
N ASN A 184 -1.05 1.62 5.30
CA ASN A 184 0.08 2.26 4.64
C ASN A 184 -0.20 3.63 3.98
N SER A 185 -1.24 4.33 4.42
CA SER A 185 -1.62 5.64 3.88
C SER A 185 -0.53 6.69 4.08
N LEU A 186 -0.41 7.60 3.12
CA LEU A 186 0.51 8.75 3.08
C LEU A 186 -0.26 10.02 2.70
N ILE A 187 -0.68 10.81 3.69
CA ILE A 187 -1.35 12.10 3.48
C ILE A 187 -0.36 13.23 3.67
N GLN A 188 0.14 13.82 2.59
CA GLN A 188 1.16 14.88 2.68
C GLN A 188 0.59 16.27 3.00
N ASN A 189 -0.71 16.50 2.80
CA ASN A 189 -1.34 17.78 3.07
C ASN A 189 -2.87 17.65 3.23
N PHE A 190 -3.38 17.75 4.46
CA PHE A 190 -4.82 17.74 4.73
C PHE A 190 -5.55 19.00 4.23
N ASN A 191 -4.84 20.14 4.19
CA ASN A 191 -5.45 21.43 3.86
C ASN A 191 -5.72 21.59 2.36
N SER A 192 -4.87 21.02 1.51
CA SER A 192 -5.13 20.93 0.07
C SER A 192 -5.97 19.70 -0.28
N GLY A 193 -5.75 18.58 0.43
CA GLY A 193 -6.50 17.34 0.38
C GLY A 193 -7.95 17.49 0.83
N PHE A 194 -8.25 17.22 2.08
CA PHE A 194 -9.63 17.06 2.53
C PHE A 194 -10.34 18.38 2.88
N ALA A 195 -9.66 19.52 2.70
CA ALA A 195 -10.11 20.83 3.18
C ALA A 195 -10.55 20.80 4.66
N MET A 196 -9.90 19.96 5.46
CA MET A 196 -10.24 19.74 6.86
C MET A 196 -9.70 20.88 7.72
N SER A 197 -10.58 21.79 8.14
CA SER A 197 -10.21 22.91 9.02
C SER A 197 -10.03 22.49 10.48
N THR A 198 -10.67 21.40 10.91
CA THR A 198 -10.61 20.85 12.26
C THR A 198 -10.58 19.32 12.23
N LEU A 199 -9.75 18.73 13.08
CA LEU A 199 -9.76 17.29 13.41
C LEU A 199 -9.90 17.19 14.92
N GLU A 200 -11.01 16.64 15.40
CA GLU A 200 -11.36 16.67 16.82
C GLU A 200 -11.48 15.28 17.45
N SER A 201 -11.80 14.25 16.68
CA SER A 201 -11.79 12.86 17.14
C SER A 201 -11.37 11.89 16.04
N LEU A 202 -11.00 10.65 16.40
CA LEU A 202 -10.61 9.61 15.45
C LEU A 202 -10.91 8.20 15.97
N GLU A 203 -10.94 7.23 15.06
CA GLU A 203 -10.92 5.79 15.32
C GLU A 203 -9.82 5.12 14.50
N ILE A 204 -9.08 4.20 15.11
CA ILE A 204 -8.01 3.39 14.51
C ILE A 204 -8.43 1.93 14.61
N PHE A 205 -8.14 1.15 13.58
CA PHE A 205 -8.43 -0.26 13.50
C PHE A 205 -7.19 -0.99 12.94
N ASP A 206 -6.99 -2.22 13.39
CA ASP A 206 -5.93 -3.15 12.99
C ASP A 206 -6.37 -4.11 11.88
N ALA A 207 -7.64 -4.03 11.50
CA ALA A 207 -8.24 -4.65 10.34
C ALA A 207 -9.31 -3.70 9.78
N GLN A 208 -9.71 -3.92 8.53
CA GLN A 208 -10.71 -3.09 7.89
C GLN A 208 -12.04 -3.13 8.66
N PRO A 209 -12.60 -1.98 9.08
CA PRO A 209 -13.91 -1.91 9.71
C PRO A 209 -15.01 -2.39 8.77
N LYS A 210 -16.04 -3.00 9.34
CA LYS A 210 -17.17 -3.53 8.56
C LYS A 210 -17.98 -2.48 7.82
N ASP A 211 -17.89 -1.22 8.23
CA ASP A 211 -18.61 -0.06 7.68
C ASP A 211 -17.63 0.95 7.05
N TRP A 212 -16.59 0.43 6.40
CA TRP A 212 -15.49 1.23 5.90
C TRP A 212 -15.80 1.88 4.56
N LYS A 213 -15.68 3.21 4.50
CA LYS A 213 -15.79 3.98 3.25
C LYS A 213 -14.58 4.88 3.10
N PRO A 214 -13.62 4.58 2.22
CA PRO A 214 -12.43 5.40 2.05
C PRO A 214 -12.83 6.83 1.67
N SER A 215 -12.20 7.81 2.30
CA SER A 215 -12.44 9.22 1.98
C SER A 215 -11.34 9.74 1.07
N VAL A 216 -11.73 10.54 0.08
CA VAL A 216 -10.82 11.03 -0.97
C VAL A 216 -10.38 12.47 -0.69
N PRO A 217 -9.07 12.75 -0.66
CA PRO A 217 -8.56 14.11 -0.59
C PRO A 217 -8.72 14.82 -1.93
N ASN A 218 -8.88 16.14 -1.92
CA ASN A 218 -8.69 17.01 -3.08
C ASN A 218 -7.20 17.08 -3.48
N SER A 219 -6.97 16.56 -4.68
CA SER A 219 -5.95 16.79 -5.70
C SER A 219 -4.44 16.75 -5.42
N GLU A 220 -3.84 17.00 -4.25
CA GLU A 220 -2.34 17.06 -4.22
C GLU A 220 -1.59 15.70 -4.19
N ASN A 221 -2.22 14.57 -3.82
CA ASN A 221 -1.64 13.20 -3.91
C ASN A 221 -2.71 12.09 -4.11
N VAL A 222 -3.78 12.41 -4.81
CA VAL A 222 -4.95 11.53 -4.94
C VAL A 222 -4.65 10.30 -5.81
N GLU A 223 -3.71 10.44 -6.74
CA GLU A 223 -3.23 9.35 -7.59
C GLU A 223 -2.56 8.23 -6.77
N THR A 224 -1.92 8.55 -5.65
CA THR A 224 -1.13 7.61 -4.85
C THR A 224 -1.98 6.70 -3.99
N LEU A 225 -2.99 7.23 -3.29
CA LEU A 225 -3.82 6.45 -2.37
C LEU A 225 -4.84 5.58 -3.10
N LEU A 226 -5.35 6.05 -4.23
CA LEU A 226 -6.37 5.32 -4.97
C LEU A 226 -5.77 4.30 -5.95
N SER A 227 -4.48 4.44 -6.26
CA SER A 227 -3.71 3.36 -6.87
C SER A 227 -3.58 2.15 -5.93
N LEU A 228 -3.68 2.31 -4.61
CA LEU A 228 -3.55 1.21 -3.64
C LEU A 228 -4.71 0.21 -3.71
N GLU A 229 -5.94 0.68 -3.87
CA GLU A 229 -7.15 -0.17 -3.81
C GLU A 229 -7.53 -0.76 -5.19
N SER A 230 -7.31 -0.02 -6.29
CA SER A 230 -7.55 -0.51 -7.66
C SER A 230 -6.53 -1.56 -8.15
N GLN A 231 -5.32 -1.57 -7.58
CA GLN A 231 -4.27 -2.54 -7.90
C GLN A 231 -4.52 -3.91 -7.26
N GLY A 232 -5.17 -3.96 -6.08
CA GLY A 232 -5.52 -5.21 -5.40
C GLY A 232 -6.58 -6.04 -6.15
N SER A 233 -7.60 -5.39 -6.71
CA SER A 233 -8.64 -6.08 -7.51
C SER A 233 -8.09 -6.60 -8.84
N SER A 234 -7.23 -5.80 -9.50
CA SER A 234 -6.54 -6.19 -10.74
C SER A 234 -5.59 -7.38 -10.52
N ALA A 235 -4.80 -7.37 -9.44
CA ALA A 235 -3.92 -8.49 -9.08
C ALA A 235 -4.69 -9.78 -8.73
N SER A 236 -5.87 -9.64 -8.10
CA SER A 236 -6.75 -10.77 -7.78
C SER A 236 -7.33 -11.40 -9.05
N MET A 237 -7.75 -10.57 -10.01
CA MET A 237 -8.19 -11.03 -11.33
C MET A 237 -7.05 -11.68 -12.13
N GLU A 238 -5.83 -11.11 -12.11
CA GLU A 238 -4.66 -11.73 -12.73
C GLU A 238 -4.41 -13.14 -12.18
N SER A 239 -4.41 -13.27 -10.84
CA SER A 239 -4.20 -14.55 -10.15
C SER A 239 -5.27 -15.59 -10.50
N LEU A 240 -6.53 -15.16 -10.60
CA LEU A 240 -7.62 -16.02 -11.04
C LEU A 240 -7.41 -16.52 -12.48
N ILE A 241 -7.14 -15.60 -13.42
CA ILE A 241 -6.96 -15.96 -14.84
C ILE A 241 -5.76 -16.91 -14.98
N ALA A 242 -4.65 -16.63 -14.30
CA ALA A 242 -3.49 -17.49 -14.28
C ALA A 242 -3.80 -18.89 -13.71
N GLY A 243 -4.61 -18.96 -12.64
CA GLY A 243 -4.99 -20.22 -12.00
C GLY A 243 -5.88 -21.12 -12.86
N ILE A 244 -6.65 -20.55 -13.79
CA ILE A 244 -7.51 -21.32 -14.72
C ILE A 244 -6.89 -21.50 -16.11
N ALA A 245 -5.80 -20.80 -16.42
CA ALA A 245 -5.13 -20.88 -17.71
C ALA A 245 -4.53 -22.27 -17.97
N GLY A 246 -4.55 -22.68 -19.24
CA GLY A 246 -4.02 -23.96 -19.69
C GLY A 246 -4.77 -25.20 -19.16
N SER A 247 -5.90 -25.01 -18.48
CA SER A 247 -6.73 -26.07 -17.92
C SER A 247 -8.20 -25.88 -18.24
N VAL A 248 -8.95 -26.99 -18.24
CA VAL A 248 -10.41 -26.97 -18.18
C VAL A 248 -10.78 -27.12 -16.70
N PRO A 249 -11.20 -26.04 -16.03
CA PRO A 249 -11.45 -26.08 -14.59
C PRO A 249 -12.78 -26.82 -14.29
N GLU A 250 -13.09 -27.08 -13.01
CA GLU A 250 -14.41 -27.63 -12.65
C GLU A 250 -15.53 -26.62 -12.97
N VAL A 251 -16.72 -27.11 -13.34
CA VAL A 251 -17.85 -26.25 -13.74
C VAL A 251 -18.13 -25.17 -12.68
N GLY A 252 -18.11 -23.92 -13.12
CA GLY A 252 -18.32 -22.67 -12.38
C GLY A 252 -17.30 -22.35 -11.30
N SER A 253 -16.20 -23.09 -11.21
CA SER A 253 -15.10 -22.73 -10.30
C SER A 253 -14.47 -21.38 -10.69
N ALA A 254 -14.36 -21.09 -11.99
CA ALA A 254 -13.87 -19.80 -12.49
C ALA A 254 -14.80 -18.64 -12.11
N LEU A 255 -16.11 -18.79 -12.28
CA LEU A 255 -17.10 -17.76 -11.90
C LEU A 255 -17.24 -17.60 -10.38
N ARG A 256 -17.05 -18.67 -9.58
CA ARG A 256 -16.95 -18.57 -8.12
C ARG A 256 -15.69 -17.83 -7.69
N GLY A 257 -14.54 -18.14 -8.31
CA GLY A 257 -13.27 -17.45 -8.07
C GLY A 257 -13.34 -15.96 -8.44
N LEU A 258 -14.02 -15.63 -9.54
CA LEU A 258 -14.28 -14.25 -9.96
C LEU A 258 -15.10 -13.49 -8.93
N VAL A 259 -16.13 -14.12 -8.35
CA VAL A 259 -16.89 -13.51 -7.25
C VAL A 259 -15.97 -13.22 -6.07
N GLY A 260 -15.10 -14.15 -5.67
CA GLY A 260 -14.13 -13.91 -4.59
C GLY A 260 -13.10 -12.82 -4.91
N ALA A 261 -12.69 -12.68 -6.18
CA ALA A 261 -11.69 -11.69 -6.60
C ALA A 261 -12.25 -10.25 -6.68
N LEU A 262 -13.46 -10.08 -7.21
CA LEU A 262 -14.09 -8.77 -7.39
C LEU A 262 -14.97 -8.36 -6.21
N TRP A 263 -15.46 -9.34 -5.44
CA TRP A 263 -16.34 -9.16 -4.28
C TRP A 263 -15.84 -9.98 -3.09
N PRO A 264 -14.63 -9.70 -2.56
CA PRO A 264 -14.06 -10.44 -1.44
C PRO A 264 -14.92 -10.33 -0.18
N ASN A 265 -15.60 -9.19 0.00
CA ASN A 265 -16.57 -8.96 1.06
C ASN A 265 -18.01 -9.05 0.52
N GLN A 266 -18.68 -10.18 0.78
CA GLN A 266 -20.06 -10.39 0.34
C GLN A 266 -21.10 -9.64 1.17
N GLU A 267 -20.72 -9.13 2.36
CA GLU A 267 -21.57 -8.27 3.18
C GLU A 267 -21.61 -6.83 2.61
N GLU A 268 -20.52 -6.37 1.96
CA GLU A 268 -20.43 -5.05 1.29
C GLU A 268 -19.91 -5.16 -0.18
N PRO A 269 -20.76 -5.62 -1.12
CA PRO A 269 -20.31 -5.94 -2.49
C PRO A 269 -19.90 -4.73 -3.35
N MET A 270 -20.10 -3.50 -2.89
CA MET A 270 -19.75 -2.31 -3.67
C MET A 270 -18.41 -1.69 -3.26
N GLU A 271 -17.76 -2.21 -2.22
CA GLU A 271 -16.56 -1.64 -1.61
C GLU A 271 -15.37 -1.50 -2.59
N VAL A 272 -15.09 -2.55 -3.37
CA VAL A 272 -14.05 -2.54 -4.41
C VAL A 272 -14.36 -1.52 -5.51
N TRP A 273 -15.64 -1.34 -5.83
CA TRP A 273 -16.11 -0.50 -6.92
C TRP A 273 -16.25 0.97 -6.54
N ASP A 274 -16.59 1.24 -5.27
CA ASP A 274 -16.53 2.57 -4.69
C ASP A 274 -15.07 3.07 -4.68
N SER A 275 -14.12 2.21 -4.32
CA SER A 275 -12.68 2.50 -4.36
C SER A 275 -12.18 2.77 -5.79
N ILE A 276 -12.65 1.99 -6.77
CA ILE A 276 -12.36 2.19 -8.21
C ILE A 276 -12.97 3.50 -8.76
N GLU A 277 -14.17 3.89 -8.35
CA GLU A 277 -14.77 5.18 -8.76
C GLU A 277 -14.06 6.38 -8.11
N LEU A 278 -13.67 6.25 -6.85
CA LEU A 278 -12.92 7.29 -6.17
C LEU A 278 -11.58 7.54 -6.90
N TYR A 279 -10.89 6.47 -7.33
CA TYR A 279 -9.69 6.54 -8.20
C TYR A 279 -9.94 7.31 -9.50
N ILE A 280 -11.13 7.17 -10.07
CA ILE A 280 -11.58 7.83 -11.30
C ILE A 280 -11.87 9.31 -11.08
N ASP A 281 -12.62 9.68 -10.04
CA ASP A 281 -12.95 11.08 -9.74
C ASP A 281 -11.69 11.91 -9.45
N ALA A 282 -10.64 11.26 -8.94
CA ALA A 282 -9.35 11.87 -8.65
C ALA A 282 -8.47 12.14 -9.88
N LEU A 283 -8.42 11.17 -10.80
CA LEU A 283 -7.51 11.19 -11.95
C LEU A 283 -8.17 11.66 -13.23
N LEU A 284 -9.49 11.45 -13.35
CA LEU A 284 -10.27 11.54 -14.56
C LEU A 284 -11.53 12.39 -14.35
N SER A 285 -11.51 13.34 -13.41
CA SER A 285 -12.64 14.20 -13.03
C SER A 285 -13.32 14.95 -14.19
N SER A 286 -12.74 14.89 -15.41
CA SER A 286 -13.32 15.44 -16.64
C SER A 286 -13.59 14.41 -17.75
N LEU A 287 -13.18 13.13 -17.61
CA LEU A 287 -13.41 12.09 -18.62
C LEU A 287 -14.66 11.26 -18.34
N ILE A 288 -15.07 11.11 -17.07
CA ILE A 288 -16.21 10.29 -16.70
C ILE A 288 -17.34 11.21 -16.21
N ASP A 289 -18.50 11.11 -16.86
CA ASP A 289 -19.74 11.73 -16.39
C ASP A 289 -20.18 11.00 -15.11
N GLN A 290 -20.45 11.76 -14.03
CA GLN A 290 -20.88 11.21 -12.75
C GLN A 290 -22.15 10.36 -12.89
N ASP A 291 -23.06 10.74 -13.80
CA ASP A 291 -24.27 9.97 -14.10
C ASP A 291 -23.94 8.61 -14.75
N LYS A 292 -22.86 8.55 -15.57
CA LYS A 292 -22.37 7.31 -16.19
C LYS A 292 -21.70 6.41 -15.15
N ALA A 293 -20.95 6.97 -14.21
CA ALA A 293 -20.30 6.22 -13.12
C ALA A 293 -21.35 5.56 -12.19
N ASP A 294 -22.35 6.34 -11.74
CA ASP A 294 -23.45 5.86 -10.90
C ASP A 294 -24.24 4.73 -11.58
N TYR A 295 -24.48 4.85 -12.89
CA TYR A 295 -25.13 3.80 -13.65
C TYR A 295 -24.30 2.51 -13.66
N LEU A 296 -23.00 2.60 -13.98
CA LEU A 296 -22.11 1.45 -14.06
C LEU A 296 -21.96 0.73 -12.72
N LYS A 297 -21.94 1.47 -11.59
CA LYS A 297 -22.00 0.89 -10.25
C LYS A 297 -23.26 0.08 -10.00
N ASN A 298 -24.42 0.63 -10.37
CA ASN A 298 -25.69 -0.06 -10.18
C ASN A 298 -25.77 -1.33 -11.04
N THR A 299 -25.25 -1.28 -12.26
CA THR A 299 -25.08 -2.45 -13.14
C THR A 299 -24.19 -3.52 -12.48
N LEU A 300 -23.04 -3.14 -11.94
CA LEU A 300 -22.13 -4.07 -11.26
C LEU A 300 -22.77 -4.76 -10.05
N ASN A 301 -23.56 -4.04 -9.26
CA ASN A 301 -24.33 -4.61 -8.16
C ASN A 301 -25.40 -5.62 -8.66
N GLY A 302 -26.04 -5.31 -9.79
CA GLY A 302 -26.95 -6.24 -10.47
C GLY A 302 -26.25 -7.54 -10.86
N LEU A 303 -25.12 -7.41 -11.56
CA LEU A 303 -24.30 -8.53 -12.00
C LEU A 303 -23.78 -9.38 -10.84
N TYR A 304 -23.35 -8.77 -9.73
CA TYR A 304 -22.98 -9.48 -8.52
C TYR A 304 -24.10 -10.42 -8.06
N ARG A 305 -25.34 -9.90 -7.94
CA ARG A 305 -26.49 -10.69 -7.50
C ARG A 305 -26.81 -11.82 -8.47
N SER A 306 -26.75 -11.54 -9.78
CA SER A 306 -26.95 -12.54 -10.84
C SER A 306 -25.89 -13.65 -10.78
N LEU A 307 -24.61 -13.30 -10.60
CA LEU A 307 -23.50 -14.25 -10.47
C LEU A 307 -23.60 -15.09 -9.19
N VAL A 308 -23.93 -14.47 -8.05
CA VAL A 308 -24.13 -15.18 -6.77
C VAL A 308 -25.30 -16.16 -6.87
N ALA A 309 -26.43 -15.74 -7.45
CA ALA A 309 -27.59 -16.61 -7.66
C ALA A 309 -27.25 -17.79 -8.58
N TYR A 310 -26.53 -17.54 -9.67
CA TYR A 310 -26.04 -18.60 -10.55
C TYR A 310 -25.12 -19.56 -9.78
N ASN A 311 -24.14 -19.06 -9.02
CA ASN A 311 -23.15 -19.88 -8.30
C ASN A 311 -23.77 -20.77 -7.21
N HIS A 312 -24.87 -20.34 -6.58
CA HIS A 312 -25.58 -21.11 -5.55
C HIS A 312 -26.61 -22.10 -6.11
N THR A 313 -26.85 -22.12 -7.42
CA THR A 313 -27.79 -23.05 -8.05
C THR A 313 -27.07 -24.30 -8.55
N ASP A 314 -27.66 -25.47 -8.30
CA ASP A 314 -27.12 -26.76 -8.73
C ASP A 314 -27.12 -26.92 -10.26
N TYR A 315 -26.10 -27.62 -10.79
CA TYR A 315 -25.97 -27.94 -12.21
C TYR A 315 -27.03 -28.92 -12.71
N GLY A 316 -27.29 -28.90 -14.02
CA GLY A 316 -28.29 -29.75 -14.66
C GLY A 316 -29.74 -29.43 -14.31
N THR A 317 -30.01 -28.27 -13.69
CA THR A 317 -31.37 -27.79 -13.38
C THR A 317 -31.82 -26.76 -14.41
N ASP A 318 -33.11 -26.77 -14.78
CA ASP A 318 -33.70 -25.73 -15.65
C ASP A 318 -33.47 -24.31 -15.12
N GLN A 319 -33.42 -24.18 -13.79
CA GLN A 319 -33.14 -22.93 -13.09
C GLN A 319 -31.72 -22.42 -13.38
N LYS A 320 -30.71 -23.30 -13.42
CA LYS A 320 -29.32 -22.95 -13.72
C LYS A 320 -29.18 -22.36 -15.12
N GLY A 321 -29.72 -23.04 -16.12
CA GLY A 321 -29.71 -22.57 -17.51
C GLY A 321 -30.48 -21.26 -17.71
N SER A 322 -31.60 -21.09 -16.99
CA SER A 322 -32.37 -19.84 -16.99
C SER A 322 -31.60 -18.67 -16.38
N LEU A 323 -30.96 -18.87 -15.22
CA LEU A 323 -30.12 -17.85 -14.57
C LEU A 323 -28.90 -17.48 -15.41
N PHE A 324 -28.25 -18.46 -16.03
CA PHE A 324 -27.10 -18.19 -16.90
C PHE A 324 -27.49 -17.42 -18.16
N SER A 325 -28.65 -17.74 -18.77
CA SER A 325 -29.17 -17.01 -19.92
C SER A 325 -29.58 -15.58 -19.55
N ALA A 326 -30.13 -15.38 -18.36
CA ALA A 326 -30.44 -14.05 -17.83
C ALA A 326 -29.15 -13.22 -17.64
N LEU A 327 -28.12 -13.82 -17.03
CA LEU A 327 -26.80 -13.18 -16.85
C LEU A 327 -26.17 -12.76 -18.18
N LEU A 328 -26.17 -13.65 -19.18
CA LEU A 328 -25.68 -13.32 -20.53
C LEU A 328 -26.47 -12.19 -21.19
N THR A 329 -27.79 -12.14 -20.96
CA THR A 329 -28.65 -11.09 -21.51
C THR A 329 -28.36 -9.74 -20.84
N GLU A 330 -28.17 -9.73 -19.52
CA GLU A 330 -27.78 -8.56 -18.73
C GLU A 330 -26.44 -8.00 -19.21
N LEU A 331 -25.39 -8.83 -19.24
CA LEU A 331 -24.06 -8.43 -19.72
C LEU A 331 -24.06 -7.88 -21.14
N ARG A 332 -24.84 -8.47 -22.06
CA ARG A 332 -24.97 -7.98 -23.44
C ARG A 332 -25.75 -6.68 -23.52
N GLY A 333 -26.76 -6.50 -22.68
CA GLY A 333 -27.54 -5.27 -22.58
C GLY A 333 -26.70 -4.11 -22.05
N ASP A 334 -25.83 -4.39 -21.08
CA ASP A 334 -25.01 -3.38 -20.42
C ASP A 334 -23.71 -3.06 -21.16
N ALA A 335 -23.29 -3.93 -22.09
CA ALA A 335 -22.07 -3.79 -22.88
C ALA A 335 -21.80 -2.38 -23.40
N PRO A 336 -22.76 -1.66 -24.03
CA PRO A 336 -22.54 -0.31 -24.54
C PRO A 336 -22.18 0.74 -23.49
N TYR A 337 -22.47 0.52 -22.21
CA TYR A 337 -22.20 1.49 -21.15
C TYR A 337 -20.76 1.43 -20.63
N PHE A 338 -20.14 0.25 -20.68
CA PHE A 338 -18.73 0.06 -20.32
C PHE A 338 -17.82 -0.12 -21.55
N ILE A 339 -18.39 -0.28 -22.74
CA ILE A 339 -17.67 -0.32 -24.02
C ILE A 339 -18.01 0.93 -24.81
N ASP A 340 -17.26 2.00 -24.57
CA ASP A 340 -17.32 3.19 -25.40
C ASP A 340 -16.30 3.06 -26.54
N GLN A 341 -16.78 2.92 -27.78
CA GLN A 341 -15.88 2.80 -28.94
C GLN A 341 -15.39 4.16 -29.44
N GLU A 342 -16.09 5.25 -29.09
CA GLU A 342 -15.76 6.59 -29.51
C GLU A 342 -14.83 7.28 -28.50
N ASP A 343 -15.00 6.98 -27.21
CA ASP A 343 -14.11 7.40 -26.13
C ASP A 343 -13.79 6.25 -25.15
N PRO A 344 -12.97 5.26 -25.57
CA PRO A 344 -12.56 4.14 -24.70
C PRO A 344 -11.86 4.58 -23.42
N SER A 345 -11.25 5.76 -23.40
CA SER A 345 -10.58 6.32 -22.21
C SER A 345 -11.57 6.63 -21.09
N SER A 346 -12.79 7.06 -21.42
CA SER A 346 -13.88 7.36 -20.48
C SER A 346 -14.51 6.14 -19.80
N THR A 347 -14.20 4.91 -20.25
CA THR A 347 -14.76 3.70 -19.61
C THR A 347 -13.72 2.68 -19.20
N LEU A 348 -12.44 2.95 -19.45
CA LEU A 348 -11.32 2.02 -19.28
C LEU A 348 -11.37 1.25 -17.94
N THR A 349 -11.60 1.97 -16.84
CA THR A 349 -11.55 1.42 -15.49
C THR A 349 -12.72 0.46 -15.18
N PHE A 350 -13.89 0.68 -15.77
CA PHE A 350 -15.02 -0.26 -15.66
C PHE A 350 -14.95 -1.36 -16.72
N MET A 351 -14.38 -1.04 -17.87
CA MET A 351 -14.26 -1.93 -19.02
C MET A 351 -13.35 -3.12 -18.74
N VAL A 352 -12.23 -2.95 -18.04
CA VAL A 352 -11.34 -4.08 -17.68
C VAL A 352 -12.07 -5.13 -16.82
N PRO A 353 -12.66 -4.79 -15.68
CA PRO A 353 -13.30 -5.82 -14.87
C PRO A 353 -14.62 -6.32 -15.48
N MET A 354 -15.41 -5.47 -16.16
CA MET A 354 -16.61 -5.92 -16.89
C MET A 354 -16.27 -6.82 -18.09
N GLY A 355 -15.20 -6.49 -18.82
CA GLY A 355 -14.64 -7.32 -19.88
C GLY A 355 -14.19 -8.67 -19.34
N THR A 356 -13.53 -8.69 -18.17
CA THR A 356 -13.13 -9.94 -17.50
C THR A 356 -14.35 -10.79 -17.11
N ILE A 357 -15.41 -10.20 -16.55
CA ILE A 357 -16.67 -10.90 -16.24
C ILE A 357 -17.27 -11.50 -17.52
N MET A 358 -17.42 -10.70 -18.57
CA MET A 358 -18.02 -11.14 -19.84
C MET A 358 -17.21 -12.28 -20.48
N LEU A 359 -15.88 -12.18 -20.49
CA LEU A 359 -15.01 -13.22 -21.04
C LEU A 359 -15.12 -14.53 -20.26
N LEU A 360 -15.15 -14.48 -18.93
CA LEU A 360 -15.30 -15.67 -18.10
C LEU A 360 -16.68 -16.32 -18.25
N VAL A 361 -17.76 -15.52 -18.37
CA VAL A 361 -19.11 -16.05 -18.63
C VAL A 361 -19.20 -16.67 -20.02
N LEU A 362 -18.67 -16.04 -21.06
CA LEU A 362 -18.64 -16.62 -22.41
C LEU A 362 -17.80 -17.91 -22.45
N ARG A 363 -16.67 -17.94 -21.75
CA ARG A 363 -15.83 -19.14 -21.64
C ARG A 363 -16.56 -20.28 -20.94
N GLU A 364 -17.25 -19.98 -19.83
CA GLU A 364 -18.07 -20.94 -19.10
C GLU A 364 -19.15 -21.56 -20.02
N GLN A 365 -19.81 -20.73 -20.85
CA GLN A 365 -20.77 -21.22 -21.84
C GLN A 365 -20.12 -22.18 -22.84
N ALA A 366 -18.95 -21.80 -23.38
CA ALA A 366 -18.27 -22.57 -24.41
C ALA A 366 -17.72 -23.92 -23.91
N LEU A 367 -17.38 -24.03 -22.61
CA LEU A 367 -16.81 -25.25 -22.03
C LEU A 367 -17.86 -26.16 -21.39
N PHE A 368 -18.91 -25.60 -20.79
CA PHE A 368 -19.81 -26.35 -19.91
C PHE A 368 -21.28 -26.19 -20.26
N TYR A 369 -21.59 -25.96 -21.54
CA TYR A 369 -22.96 -25.79 -22.02
C TYR A 369 -23.89 -26.91 -21.51
N GLU A 370 -23.49 -28.17 -21.69
CA GLU A 370 -24.33 -29.33 -21.30
C GLU A 370 -24.58 -29.39 -19.78
N ASP A 371 -23.58 -29.07 -18.96
CA ASP A 371 -23.73 -29.04 -17.50
C ASP A 371 -24.65 -27.89 -17.04
N ILE A 372 -24.66 -26.77 -17.78
CA ILE A 372 -25.46 -25.58 -17.46
C ILE A 372 -26.91 -25.74 -17.91
N TYR A 373 -27.11 -26.25 -19.12
CA TYR A 373 -28.41 -26.28 -19.80
C TYR A 373 -29.09 -27.65 -19.77
N GLY A 374 -28.37 -28.72 -19.44
CA GLY A 374 -28.89 -30.09 -19.42
C GLY A 374 -28.97 -30.77 -20.80
N ASP A 375 -28.60 -30.07 -21.87
CA ASP A 375 -28.63 -30.54 -23.26
C ASP A 375 -27.29 -30.27 -23.97
N PRO A 376 -26.89 -31.08 -24.96
CA PRO A 376 -25.68 -30.84 -25.76
C PRO A 376 -25.69 -29.46 -26.44
N ASP A 377 -24.50 -28.85 -26.57
CA ASP A 377 -24.36 -27.54 -27.22
C ASP A 377 -24.81 -27.60 -28.70
N PRO A 378 -25.84 -26.83 -29.10
CA PRO A 378 -26.28 -26.79 -30.49
C PRO A 378 -25.33 -26.02 -31.41
N SER A 379 -24.36 -25.26 -30.88
CA SER A 379 -23.47 -24.37 -31.65
C SER A 379 -22.09 -24.16 -30.98
N PRO A 380 -21.32 -25.22 -30.69
CA PRO A 380 -20.06 -25.13 -29.95
C PRO A 380 -19.01 -24.26 -30.65
N GLU A 381 -18.90 -24.32 -31.98
CA GLU A 381 -17.94 -23.48 -32.72
C GLU A 381 -18.31 -21.99 -32.66
N MET A 382 -19.61 -21.68 -32.51
CA MET A 382 -20.07 -20.30 -32.36
C MET A 382 -19.70 -19.75 -30.99
N HIS A 383 -19.94 -20.51 -29.91
CA HIS A 383 -19.58 -20.08 -28.55
C HIS A 383 -18.07 -19.93 -28.39
N GLN A 384 -17.27 -20.86 -28.92
CA GLN A 384 -15.81 -20.74 -28.94
C GLN A 384 -15.34 -19.49 -29.68
N ARG A 385 -15.86 -19.25 -30.89
CA ARG A 385 -15.54 -18.05 -31.66
C ARG A 385 -15.94 -16.77 -30.93
N SER A 386 -17.10 -16.77 -30.29
CA SER A 386 -17.58 -15.62 -29.51
C SER A 386 -16.59 -15.23 -28.43
N VAL A 387 -15.97 -16.18 -27.72
CA VAL A 387 -14.95 -15.88 -26.70
C VAL A 387 -13.75 -15.17 -27.35
N VAL A 388 -13.20 -15.73 -28.43
CA VAL A 388 -12.01 -15.18 -29.10
C VAL A 388 -12.27 -13.79 -29.68
N GLU A 389 -13.41 -13.57 -30.32
CA GLU A 389 -13.79 -12.25 -30.86
C GLU A 389 -13.92 -11.18 -29.77
N HIS A 390 -14.43 -11.55 -28.58
CA HIS A 390 -14.50 -10.62 -27.45
C HIS A 390 -13.13 -10.37 -26.82
N ILE A 391 -12.25 -11.38 -26.76
CA ILE A 391 -10.85 -11.20 -26.31
C ILE A 391 -10.18 -10.17 -27.20
N ASP A 392 -10.24 -10.32 -28.52
CA ASP A 392 -9.60 -9.41 -29.47
C ASP A 392 -10.16 -7.99 -29.35
N ASN A 393 -11.49 -7.86 -29.28
CA ASN A 393 -12.14 -6.56 -29.22
C ASN A 393 -11.82 -5.82 -27.91
N PHE A 394 -11.96 -6.47 -26.76
CA PHE A 394 -11.70 -5.85 -25.46
C PHE A 394 -10.22 -5.54 -25.29
N THR A 395 -9.32 -6.43 -25.71
CA THR A 395 -7.87 -6.17 -25.65
C THR A 395 -7.50 -4.93 -26.45
N ARG A 396 -8.05 -4.78 -27.67
CA ARG A 396 -7.82 -3.59 -28.51
C ARG A 396 -8.33 -2.32 -27.82
N LEU A 397 -9.56 -2.34 -27.31
CA LEU A 397 -10.18 -1.18 -26.66
C LEU A 397 -9.45 -0.77 -25.38
N ALA A 398 -8.98 -1.73 -24.58
CA ALA A 398 -8.22 -1.46 -23.36
C ALA A 398 -6.88 -0.78 -23.64
N ASN A 399 -6.13 -1.29 -24.63
CA ASN A 399 -4.87 -0.68 -25.03
C ASN A 399 -5.08 0.72 -25.65
N GLN A 400 -6.14 0.89 -26.43
CA GLN A 400 -6.50 2.19 -27.00
C GLN A 400 -6.86 3.19 -25.89
N GLY A 401 -7.78 2.82 -24.99
CA GLY A 401 -8.23 3.67 -23.88
C GLY A 401 -7.09 4.07 -22.95
N ALA A 402 -6.15 3.17 -22.66
CA ALA A 402 -4.97 3.48 -21.86
C ALA A 402 -4.03 4.49 -22.55
N SER A 403 -3.83 4.37 -23.87
CA SER A 403 -3.02 5.32 -24.64
C SER A 403 -3.67 6.71 -24.70
N GLU A 404 -4.98 6.77 -24.85
CA GLU A 404 -5.76 8.01 -24.88
C GLU A 404 -5.78 8.68 -23.50
N ALA A 405 -6.02 7.91 -22.43
CA ALA A 405 -5.98 8.39 -21.05
C ALA A 405 -4.61 8.98 -20.69
N MET A 406 -3.52 8.31 -21.07
CA MET A 406 -2.15 8.82 -20.88
C MET A 406 -1.95 10.15 -21.59
N SER A 407 -2.37 10.26 -22.85
CA SER A 407 -2.23 11.49 -23.63
C SER A 407 -3.01 12.63 -22.99
N TRP A 408 -4.27 12.38 -22.64
CA TRP A 408 -5.12 13.35 -21.96
C TRP A 408 -4.49 13.85 -20.64
N ARG A 409 -3.96 12.95 -19.80
CA ARG A 409 -3.39 13.30 -18.49
C ARG A 409 -2.20 14.25 -18.62
N ILE A 410 -1.35 14.03 -19.63
CA ILE A 410 -0.17 14.86 -19.91
C ILE A 410 -0.55 16.22 -20.50
N ASP A 411 -1.61 16.27 -21.31
CA ASP A 411 -2.12 17.51 -21.90
C ASP A 411 -2.74 18.46 -20.86
N GLN A 412 -3.11 17.97 -19.67
CA GLN A 412 -3.57 18.82 -18.57
C GLN A 412 -2.46 19.68 -17.94
N ILE A 413 -1.18 19.37 -18.21
CA ILE A 413 -0.03 20.05 -17.59
C ILE A 413 0.47 21.12 -18.55
N ASP A 414 0.49 22.37 -18.10
CA ASP A 414 0.89 23.52 -18.94
C ASP A 414 1.61 24.63 -18.14
N VAL A 415 2.13 25.62 -18.86
CA VAL A 415 2.76 26.82 -18.30
C VAL A 415 1.79 28.00 -18.38
N VAL A 416 1.48 28.59 -17.23
CA VAL A 416 0.70 29.84 -17.11
C VAL A 416 1.61 31.02 -16.79
N ALA A 417 1.30 32.18 -17.38
CA ALA A 417 2.01 33.43 -17.12
C ALA A 417 1.16 34.32 -16.19
N GLU A 418 1.76 34.78 -15.09
CA GLU A 418 1.15 35.77 -14.18
C GLU A 418 2.11 36.94 -13.99
N GLY A 419 1.78 38.07 -14.63
CA GLY A 419 2.66 39.24 -14.66
C GLY A 419 3.95 38.96 -15.45
N SER A 420 5.10 39.09 -14.79
CA SER A 420 6.43 38.82 -15.37
C SER A 420 6.98 37.43 -15.00
N SER A 421 6.16 36.60 -14.36
CA SER A 421 6.53 35.27 -13.87
C SER A 421 5.76 34.17 -14.62
N TYR A 422 6.39 33.02 -14.76
CA TYR A 422 5.82 31.81 -15.34
C TYR A 422 5.68 30.73 -14.27
N TYR A 423 4.65 29.90 -14.36
CA TYR A 423 4.38 28.81 -13.43
C TYR A 423 3.99 27.57 -14.24
N VAL A 424 4.48 26.40 -13.84
CA VAL A 424 3.94 25.12 -14.32
C VAL A 424 2.74 24.79 -13.45
N VAL A 425 1.61 24.48 -14.08
CA VAL A 425 0.38 24.06 -13.41
C VAL A 425 -0.01 22.67 -13.87
N ASP A 426 -0.55 21.90 -12.94
CA ASP A 426 -1.17 20.60 -13.17
C ASP A 426 -2.48 20.60 -12.38
N PRO A 427 -3.58 21.09 -13.00
CA PRO A 427 -4.85 21.30 -12.32
C PRO A 427 -5.47 20.04 -11.70
N PRO A 428 -5.44 18.85 -12.35
CA PRO A 428 -5.88 17.60 -11.71
C PRO A 428 -5.13 17.30 -10.41
N ALA A 429 -3.83 17.61 -10.36
CA ALA A 429 -3.02 17.46 -9.16
C ALA A 429 -3.04 18.69 -8.23
N ASN A 430 -3.84 19.72 -8.54
CA ASN A 430 -3.83 21.04 -7.90
C ASN A 430 -2.41 21.59 -7.63
N TYR A 431 -1.51 21.27 -8.55
CA TYR A 431 -0.12 21.61 -8.43
C TYR A 431 0.16 22.93 -9.14
N LYS A 432 0.91 23.80 -8.47
CA LYS A 432 1.50 24.99 -9.05
C LYS A 432 2.96 25.08 -8.60
N SER A 433 3.87 25.16 -9.55
CA SER A 433 5.30 25.32 -9.26
C SER A 433 5.60 26.67 -8.58
N PRO A 434 6.80 26.85 -8.02
CA PRO A 434 7.36 28.19 -7.79
C PRO A 434 7.41 29.01 -9.09
N SER A 435 7.56 30.33 -8.96
CA SER A 435 7.67 31.22 -10.11
C SER A 435 9.02 31.10 -10.81
N TYR A 436 8.98 31.10 -12.13
CA TYR A 436 10.15 31.18 -13.00
C TYR A 436 10.22 32.55 -13.67
N SER A 437 11.40 33.16 -13.68
CA SER A 437 11.63 34.49 -14.26
C SER A 437 11.72 34.49 -15.79
N GLY A 438 11.72 33.33 -16.44
CA GLY A 438 11.85 33.18 -17.89
C GLY A 438 11.13 31.95 -18.40
N ARG A 439 10.58 32.04 -19.62
CA ARG A 439 9.77 31.00 -20.25
C ARG A 439 10.55 29.70 -20.45
N ASP A 440 11.81 29.79 -20.91
CA ASP A 440 12.66 28.62 -21.15
C ASP A 440 12.81 27.73 -19.89
N ARG A 441 13.04 28.35 -18.71
CA ARG A 441 13.12 27.61 -17.44
C ARG A 441 11.79 26.99 -17.03
N ALA A 442 10.67 27.64 -17.36
CA ALA A 442 9.35 27.08 -17.12
C ALA A 442 9.05 25.91 -18.07
N ASP A 443 9.55 25.96 -19.32
CA ASP A 443 9.42 24.86 -20.28
C ASP A 443 10.28 23.64 -19.89
N ASP A 444 11.49 23.85 -19.35
CA ASP A 444 12.30 22.77 -18.76
C ASP A 444 11.57 22.11 -17.57
N ALA A 445 11.00 22.93 -16.68
CA ALA A 445 10.19 22.45 -15.55
C ALA A 445 8.89 21.75 -16.01
N LEU A 446 8.28 22.21 -17.10
CA LEU A 446 7.12 21.58 -17.72
C LEU A 446 7.48 20.19 -18.26
N ALA A 447 8.59 20.06 -18.98
CA ALA A 447 9.07 18.78 -19.50
C ALA A 447 9.35 17.79 -18.35
N TRP A 448 9.99 18.27 -17.26
CA TRP A 448 10.20 17.47 -16.07
C TRP A 448 8.89 17.02 -15.42
N ARG A 449 7.92 17.93 -15.23
CA ARG A 449 6.63 17.62 -14.61
C ARG A 449 5.82 16.63 -15.44
N ARG A 450 5.81 16.80 -16.77
CA ARG A 450 5.17 15.85 -17.69
C ARG A 450 5.83 14.48 -17.62
N ALA A 451 7.16 14.40 -17.60
CA ALA A 451 7.85 13.12 -17.44
C ALA A 451 7.52 12.45 -16.09
N TYR A 452 7.40 13.24 -15.02
CA TYR A 452 7.07 12.74 -13.68
C TYR A 452 5.68 12.10 -13.67
N VAL A 453 4.68 12.88 -14.08
CA VAL A 453 3.29 12.42 -14.14
C VAL A 453 3.13 11.26 -15.11
N ALA A 454 3.79 11.28 -16.27
CA ALA A 454 3.74 10.19 -17.23
C ALA A 454 4.24 8.88 -16.65
N ASN A 455 5.32 8.93 -15.86
CA ASN A 455 5.86 7.73 -15.24
C ASN A 455 4.91 7.16 -14.19
N GLU A 456 4.42 8.00 -13.28
CA GLU A 456 3.48 7.58 -12.23
C GLU A 456 2.19 7.03 -12.84
N TYR A 457 1.61 7.75 -13.80
CA TYR A 457 0.36 7.34 -14.44
C TYR A 457 0.52 6.06 -15.27
N ARG A 458 1.69 5.84 -15.89
CA ARG A 458 1.99 4.61 -16.64
C ARG A 458 2.02 3.39 -15.71
N ILE A 459 2.62 3.53 -14.53
CA ILE A 459 2.68 2.45 -13.54
C ILE A 459 1.27 2.05 -13.12
N GLN A 460 0.40 3.04 -12.92
CA GLN A 460 -0.98 2.80 -12.53
C GLN A 460 -1.78 2.13 -13.66
N LEU A 461 -1.66 2.62 -14.90
CA LEU A 461 -2.31 2.00 -16.05
C LEU A 461 -1.80 0.57 -16.28
N ASP A 462 -0.50 0.30 -16.09
CA ASP A 462 0.06 -1.05 -16.23
C ASP A 462 -0.57 -2.02 -15.22
N ALA A 463 -0.82 -1.57 -14.00
CA ALA A 463 -1.48 -2.39 -12.99
C ALA A 463 -2.97 -2.60 -13.29
N LEU A 464 -3.69 -1.58 -13.75
CA LEU A 464 -5.09 -1.70 -14.20
C LEU A 464 -5.22 -2.67 -15.38
N LEU A 465 -4.29 -2.62 -16.33
CA LEU A 465 -4.28 -3.48 -17.52
C LEU A 465 -3.80 -4.91 -17.25
N GLY A 466 -3.57 -5.26 -15.98
CA GLY A 466 -3.16 -6.58 -15.57
C GLY A 466 -3.93 -7.75 -16.17
N PRO A 467 -5.24 -7.82 -15.93
CA PRO A 467 -6.09 -8.88 -16.48
C PRO A 467 -6.07 -8.92 -18.02
N VAL A 468 -5.94 -7.76 -18.66
CA VAL A 468 -5.95 -7.61 -20.13
C VAL A 468 -4.81 -8.40 -20.77
N ARG A 469 -3.62 -8.41 -20.15
CA ARG A 469 -2.46 -9.19 -20.63
C ARG A 469 -2.76 -10.69 -20.68
N LEU A 470 -3.65 -11.15 -19.80
CA LEU A 470 -3.94 -12.57 -19.61
C LEU A 470 -5.21 -13.04 -20.31
N TRP A 471 -6.05 -12.15 -20.86
CA TRP A 471 -7.29 -12.53 -21.54
C TRP A 471 -7.08 -13.50 -22.70
N LYS A 472 -5.94 -13.43 -23.40
CA LYS A 472 -5.57 -14.42 -24.43
C LYS A 472 -5.59 -15.87 -23.91
N TYR A 473 -5.30 -16.07 -22.63
CA TYR A 473 -5.30 -17.40 -22.02
C TYR A 473 -6.70 -17.94 -21.71
N LEU A 474 -7.73 -17.10 -21.82
CA LEU A 474 -9.14 -17.49 -21.60
C LEU A 474 -9.78 -18.16 -22.82
N ALA A 475 -9.12 -18.19 -23.98
CA ALA A 475 -9.63 -18.92 -25.14
C ALA A 475 -9.91 -20.40 -24.76
N PRO A 476 -11.09 -20.96 -25.10
CA PRO A 476 -11.50 -22.28 -24.60
C PRO A 476 -10.56 -23.44 -24.98
N ASP A 477 -9.86 -23.31 -26.10
CA ASP A 477 -8.89 -24.26 -26.63
C ASP A 477 -7.44 -23.98 -26.21
N ASN A 478 -7.21 -22.91 -25.46
CA ASN A 478 -5.87 -22.57 -25.01
C ASN A 478 -5.36 -23.54 -23.93
N THR A 479 -4.18 -24.10 -24.18
CA THR A 479 -3.47 -25.02 -23.27
C THR A 479 -2.22 -24.38 -22.65
N LEU A 480 -1.91 -23.13 -23.01
CA LEU A 480 -0.77 -22.41 -22.47
C LEU A 480 -1.08 -21.87 -21.08
N ILE A 481 -0.06 -21.90 -20.22
CA ILE A 481 -0.08 -21.33 -18.87
C ILE A 481 0.79 -20.06 -18.90
N PRO A 482 0.31 -18.93 -18.37
CA PRO A 482 1.12 -17.72 -18.26
C PRO A 482 2.36 -17.96 -17.40
N THR A 483 3.47 -17.36 -17.82
CA THR A 483 4.69 -17.33 -17.02
C THR A 483 4.77 -16.04 -16.24
N GLN A 484 5.45 -16.06 -15.09
CA GLN A 484 5.82 -14.84 -14.40
C GLN A 484 7.17 -14.36 -14.90
N GLU A 485 7.27 -13.06 -15.14
CA GLU A 485 8.52 -12.39 -15.49
C GLU A 485 8.80 -11.27 -14.49
N THR A 486 10.10 -11.04 -14.25
CA THR A 486 10.56 -9.91 -13.46
C THR A 486 10.42 -8.66 -14.29
N HIS A 487 9.66 -7.70 -13.78
CA HIS A 487 9.48 -6.41 -14.41
C HIS A 487 10.13 -5.32 -13.56
N GLU A 488 10.94 -4.48 -14.19
CA GLU A 488 11.59 -3.35 -13.53
C GLU A 488 10.91 -2.03 -13.88
N VAL A 489 10.77 -1.17 -12.89
CA VAL A 489 10.23 0.18 -13.04
C VAL A 489 11.17 1.16 -12.38
N GLN A 490 11.53 2.19 -13.13
CA GLN A 490 12.35 3.28 -12.62
C GLN A 490 11.50 4.45 -12.19
N SER A 491 11.86 5.09 -11.09
CA SER A 491 11.42 6.44 -10.77
C SER A 491 12.03 7.43 -11.77
N LEU A 492 11.56 8.68 -11.74
CA LEU A 492 12.35 9.77 -12.30
C LEU A 492 13.71 9.91 -11.58
N LEU A 493 14.64 10.57 -12.26
CA LEU A 493 15.79 11.14 -11.59
C LEU A 493 15.34 12.29 -10.69
N LEU A 494 15.50 12.12 -9.39
CA LEU A 494 15.17 13.07 -8.35
C LEU A 494 16.35 14.03 -8.21
N SER A 495 16.21 15.21 -8.77
CA SER A 495 17.16 16.32 -8.77
C SER A 495 16.38 17.62 -8.88
N ASN A 496 16.97 18.75 -8.46
CA ASN A 496 16.43 20.07 -8.77
C ASN A 496 17.30 20.93 -9.71
N ASN A 497 18.45 20.41 -10.15
CA ASN A 497 19.43 21.09 -11.01
C ASN A 497 19.97 20.14 -12.10
N ASN A 498 20.74 20.67 -13.05
CA ASN A 498 21.66 19.85 -13.86
C ASN A 498 22.71 19.26 -12.91
N PRO A 499 22.66 17.97 -12.59
CA PRO A 499 23.67 17.35 -11.74
C PRO A 499 25.04 17.41 -12.43
N SER A 500 26.12 17.24 -11.67
CA SER A 500 27.47 17.11 -12.21
C SER A 500 27.59 15.91 -13.17
N ASP A 501 28.68 15.84 -13.95
CA ASP A 501 28.88 14.80 -14.96
C ASP A 501 29.22 13.41 -14.37
N THR A 502 29.30 13.24 -13.04
CA THR A 502 29.67 11.94 -12.42
C THR A 502 28.43 11.11 -12.12
N ALA A 503 27.96 10.38 -13.13
CA ALA A 503 26.88 9.42 -12.96
C ALA A 503 27.35 8.17 -12.18
N PHE A 504 26.42 7.53 -11.47
CA PHE A 504 26.60 6.22 -10.87
C PHE A 504 25.39 5.31 -11.15
N SER A 505 25.62 4.00 -11.06
CA SER A 505 24.62 2.96 -11.27
C SER A 505 25.05 1.72 -10.49
N ASP A 506 24.20 1.24 -9.59
CA ASP A 506 24.48 0.01 -8.84
C ASP A 506 24.21 -1.23 -9.68
N ASP A 507 25.10 -2.23 -9.56
CA ASP A 507 24.87 -3.59 -10.05
C ASP A 507 24.77 -4.53 -8.83
N PRO A 508 23.54 -4.91 -8.41
CA PRO A 508 23.33 -5.78 -7.26
C PRO A 508 23.69 -7.24 -7.53
N HIS A 509 24.05 -7.62 -8.77
CA HIS A 509 24.35 -9.00 -9.17
C HIS A 509 23.25 -10.03 -8.84
N GLY A 510 21.99 -9.57 -8.75
CA GLY A 510 20.83 -10.40 -8.41
C GLY A 510 20.57 -10.57 -6.92
N GLU A 511 21.39 -9.97 -6.06
CA GLU A 511 21.19 -9.99 -4.61
C GLU A 511 20.14 -8.95 -4.17
N PRO A 512 19.29 -9.25 -3.18
CA PRO A 512 18.27 -8.33 -2.71
C PRO A 512 18.87 -7.19 -1.88
N VAL A 513 18.17 -6.05 -1.85
CA VAL A 513 18.45 -5.01 -0.86
C VAL A 513 18.11 -5.55 0.53
N THR A 514 19.08 -5.50 1.43
CA THR A 514 19.00 -5.99 2.83
C THR A 514 19.26 -4.89 3.85
N GLY A 515 19.53 -3.66 3.39
CA GLY A 515 19.81 -2.53 4.25
C GLY A 515 20.39 -1.36 3.46
N LEU A 516 20.75 -0.31 4.19
CA LEU A 516 21.42 0.85 3.63
C LEU A 516 22.30 1.54 4.67
N ILE A 517 23.29 2.28 4.17
CA ILE A 517 24.14 3.16 4.94
C ILE A 517 24.03 4.55 4.31
N VAL A 518 23.61 5.54 5.08
CA VAL A 518 23.50 6.93 4.63
C VAL A 518 24.40 7.79 5.49
N ARG A 519 25.17 8.67 4.87
CA ARG A 519 25.92 9.71 5.57
C ARG A 519 25.27 11.07 5.34
N SER A 520 25.10 11.86 6.39
CA SER A 520 24.40 13.13 6.28
C SER A 520 24.84 14.20 7.28
N GLY A 521 24.56 15.45 6.91
CA GLY A 521 24.52 16.63 7.75
C GLY A 521 23.34 17.50 7.32
N ASP A 522 23.60 18.72 6.83
CA ASP A 522 22.58 19.56 6.19
C ASP A 522 22.12 19.01 4.82
N LEU A 523 22.92 18.10 4.24
CA LEU A 523 22.71 17.39 2.97
C LEU A 523 22.91 15.89 3.19
N ILE A 524 22.48 15.08 2.22
CA ILE A 524 22.91 13.70 2.08
C ILE A 524 24.29 13.71 1.44
N ASP A 525 25.30 13.43 2.25
CA ASP A 525 26.69 13.38 1.84
C ASP A 525 26.97 12.13 0.99
N SER A 526 26.45 10.97 1.41
CA SER A 526 26.52 9.74 0.61
C SER A 526 25.46 8.70 0.96
N ILE A 527 25.28 7.74 0.05
CA ILE A 527 24.44 6.54 0.22
C ILE A 527 25.18 5.28 -0.25
N GLN A 528 24.93 4.18 0.44
CA GLN A 528 25.27 2.82 0.04
C GLN A 528 24.05 1.93 0.28
N MET A 529 23.69 1.12 -0.70
CA MET A 529 22.76 0.02 -0.49
C MET A 529 23.53 -1.21 0.02
N ILE A 530 22.91 -2.05 0.83
CA ILE A 530 23.48 -3.33 1.26
C ILE A 530 22.78 -4.44 0.46
N TYR A 531 23.54 -5.19 -0.32
CA TYR A 531 23.04 -6.24 -1.21
C TYR A 531 23.45 -7.61 -0.68
N GLY A 532 22.47 -8.48 -0.38
CA GLY A 532 22.77 -9.81 0.15
C GLY A 532 23.61 -9.81 1.44
N GLY A 533 23.50 -8.76 2.26
CA GLY A 533 24.30 -8.57 3.48
C GLY A 533 25.62 -7.80 3.30
N GLU A 534 26.07 -7.58 2.07
CA GLU A 534 27.33 -6.89 1.76
C GLU A 534 27.09 -5.43 1.32
N PRO A 535 27.79 -4.43 1.89
CA PRO A 535 27.71 -3.05 1.42
C PRO A 535 28.14 -2.90 -0.04
N GLY A 536 27.29 -2.26 -0.84
CA GLY A 536 27.59 -1.84 -2.21
C GLY A 536 28.51 -0.61 -2.26
N PRO A 537 28.72 -0.05 -3.47
CA PRO A 537 29.55 1.14 -3.67
C PRO A 537 29.03 2.36 -2.91
N VAL A 538 29.95 3.21 -2.43
CA VAL A 538 29.61 4.51 -1.83
C VAL A 538 29.36 5.52 -2.93
N HIS A 539 28.18 6.15 -2.91
CA HIS A 539 27.84 7.24 -3.82
C HIS A 539 27.76 8.57 -3.07
N GLY A 540 28.64 9.52 -3.40
CA GLY A 540 28.86 10.79 -2.72
C GLY A 540 30.15 10.82 -1.90
N SER A 541 30.23 11.68 -0.88
CA SER A 541 31.42 11.77 -0.01
C SER A 541 31.49 10.59 0.98
N PRO A 542 32.58 9.80 0.98
CA PRO A 542 32.74 8.67 1.89
C PRO A 542 33.09 9.08 3.34
N SER A 543 33.46 10.35 3.55
CA SER A 543 33.99 10.84 4.84
C SER A 543 33.22 12.00 5.46
N SER A 544 32.34 12.66 4.71
CA SER A 544 31.51 13.76 5.22
C SER A 544 30.27 13.22 5.94
N GLY A 545 29.67 14.04 6.82
CA GLY A 545 28.45 13.69 7.54
C GLY A 545 28.59 12.63 8.64
N GLU A 546 27.55 12.50 9.44
CA GLU A 546 27.37 11.40 10.39
C GLU A 546 26.88 10.15 9.65
N SER A 547 27.38 8.97 10.04
CA SER A 547 27.02 7.71 9.38
C SER A 547 25.85 7.05 10.10
N HIS A 548 24.82 6.68 9.33
CA HIS A 548 23.67 5.95 9.82
C HIS A 548 23.53 4.65 9.03
N ARG A 549 23.36 3.52 9.72
CA ARG A 549 23.14 2.21 9.12
C ARG A 549 21.79 1.68 9.57
N TRP A 550 21.04 1.13 8.62
CA TRP A 550 19.81 0.40 8.88
C TRP A 550 19.81 -0.90 8.09
N ASP A 551 19.69 -2.01 8.79
CA ASP A 551 19.46 -3.33 8.20
C ASP A 551 17.93 -3.58 8.14
N LEU A 552 17.48 -4.22 7.06
CA LEU A 552 16.09 -4.64 6.86
C LEU A 552 15.87 -6.00 7.53
N GLU A 553 14.70 -6.17 8.14
CA GLU A 553 14.28 -7.45 8.73
C GLU A 553 13.96 -8.51 7.67
N GLU A 554 13.77 -9.77 8.10
CA GLU A 554 13.29 -10.83 7.23
C GLU A 554 11.93 -10.45 6.61
N ASN A 555 11.81 -10.58 5.29
CA ASN A 555 10.65 -10.14 4.49
C ASN A 555 10.38 -8.62 4.51
N GLU A 556 11.28 -7.81 5.05
CA GLU A 556 11.22 -6.36 4.94
C GLU A 556 11.87 -5.90 3.63
N SER A 557 11.13 -5.12 2.84
CA SER A 557 11.60 -4.53 1.59
C SER A 557 11.27 -3.05 1.57
N ILE A 558 12.16 -2.25 0.98
CA ILE A 558 11.86 -0.86 0.71
C ILE A 558 10.80 -0.82 -0.40
N VAL A 559 9.77 0.02 -0.22
CA VAL A 559 8.63 0.21 -1.15
C VAL A 559 8.37 1.68 -1.48
N GLY A 560 9.16 2.59 -0.89
CA GLY A 560 9.06 4.01 -1.20
C GLY A 560 10.26 4.80 -0.68
N ALA A 561 10.44 5.98 -1.25
CA ALA A 561 11.43 6.97 -0.84
C ALA A 561 10.84 8.38 -0.97
N PHE A 562 11.13 9.26 -0.02
CA PHE A 562 10.71 10.66 -0.03
C PHE A 562 11.73 11.54 0.68
N GLY A 563 11.66 12.84 0.45
CA GLY A 563 12.60 13.77 1.05
C GLY A 563 12.62 15.12 0.34
N GLY A 564 13.76 15.80 0.42
CA GLY A 564 13.97 17.13 -0.16
C GLY A 564 15.17 17.14 -1.09
N ALA A 565 15.02 17.72 -2.28
CA ALA A 565 16.07 17.90 -3.27
C ALA A 565 16.33 19.40 -3.54
N GLY A 566 17.51 19.83 -3.12
CA GLY A 566 18.14 21.12 -3.38
C GLY A 566 19.12 21.00 -4.54
N GLY A 567 20.15 21.84 -4.55
CA GLY A 567 21.32 21.64 -5.42
C GLY A 567 22.07 20.32 -5.16
N ALA A 568 21.70 19.62 -4.08
CA ALA A 568 21.99 18.23 -3.79
C ALA A 568 20.78 17.63 -3.04
N ILE A 569 20.77 16.33 -2.78
CA ILE A 569 19.74 15.72 -1.92
C ILE A 569 19.92 16.25 -0.50
N ASN A 570 18.89 16.90 0.04
CA ASN A 570 18.90 17.45 1.40
C ASN A 570 18.49 16.41 2.43
N GLN A 571 17.41 15.69 2.12
CA GLN A 571 16.79 14.71 2.99
C GLN A 571 16.44 13.48 2.18
N LEU A 572 16.63 12.31 2.77
CA LEU A 572 16.22 11.06 2.19
C LEU A 572 15.66 10.14 3.28
N VAL A 573 14.42 9.74 3.09
CA VAL A 573 13.67 8.83 3.95
C VAL A 573 13.10 7.72 3.09
N PHE A 574 13.34 6.48 3.48
CA PHE A 574 12.82 5.28 2.87
C PHE A 574 11.68 4.73 3.71
N ARG A 575 10.67 4.18 3.03
CA ARG A 575 9.55 3.46 3.62
C ARG A 575 9.62 2.00 3.22
N THR A 576 9.37 1.12 4.18
CA THR A 576 9.33 -0.33 3.96
C THR A 576 7.90 -0.87 3.86
N ASN A 577 7.73 -2.07 3.32
CA ASN A 577 6.45 -2.79 3.28
C ASN A 577 5.88 -3.05 4.68
N LEU A 578 6.73 -3.10 5.71
CA LEU A 578 6.34 -3.19 7.12
C LEU A 578 6.03 -1.82 7.75
N GLY A 579 6.00 -0.75 6.94
CA GLY A 579 5.73 0.62 7.38
C GLY A 579 6.84 1.24 8.22
N ARG A 580 8.02 0.64 8.27
CA ARG A 580 9.20 1.27 8.88
C ARG A 580 9.63 2.44 8.01
N GLU A 581 9.98 3.54 8.65
CA GLU A 581 10.60 4.69 7.99
C GLU A 581 12.03 4.83 8.49
N ILE A 582 12.98 4.85 7.56
CA ILE A 582 14.43 4.93 7.83
C ILE A 582 15.03 6.02 6.96
N GLY A 583 15.70 6.99 7.57
CA GLY A 583 16.15 8.16 6.84
C GLY A 583 16.82 9.22 7.71
N THR A 584 17.42 10.19 7.04
CA THR A 584 18.18 11.29 7.67
C THR A 584 18.28 12.49 6.72
N GLY A 585 18.95 13.56 7.14
CA GLY A 585 19.25 14.76 6.35
C GLY A 585 18.62 16.05 6.88
N GLY A 586 18.88 17.15 6.18
CA GLY A 586 18.45 18.50 6.55
C GLY A 586 17.07 18.89 6.01
N SER A 587 16.46 19.93 6.58
CA SER A 587 15.09 20.38 6.26
C SER A 587 14.93 21.17 4.94
N GLY A 588 15.94 21.18 4.08
CA GLY A 588 15.98 21.96 2.84
C GLY A 588 15.44 21.24 1.61
N GLY A 589 15.39 21.95 0.47
CA GLY A 589 15.10 21.39 -0.84
C GLY A 589 13.62 21.36 -1.23
N ASN A 590 13.37 21.12 -2.52
CA ASN A 590 12.04 20.85 -3.04
C ASN A 590 11.67 19.42 -2.70
N TYR A 591 10.48 19.24 -2.13
CA TYR A 591 10.02 17.90 -1.76
C TYR A 591 9.89 16.99 -2.97
N PHE A 592 10.29 15.73 -2.80
CA PHE A 592 10.05 14.66 -3.74
C PHE A 592 9.48 13.43 -3.04
N ILE A 593 8.85 12.58 -3.84
CA ILE A 593 8.45 11.23 -3.47
C ILE A 593 8.67 10.31 -4.68
N ALA A 594 9.03 9.07 -4.42
CA ALA A 594 9.14 7.99 -5.38
C ALA A 594 8.63 6.71 -4.72
N LEU A 595 7.60 6.11 -5.29
CA LEU A 595 6.97 4.92 -4.73
C LEU A 595 7.17 3.74 -5.66
N ALA A 596 7.25 2.55 -5.07
CA ALA A 596 7.17 1.32 -5.84
C ALA A 596 5.76 1.16 -6.43
N PRO A 597 5.60 0.44 -7.55
CA PRO A 597 4.31 -0.09 -7.94
C PRO A 597 3.64 -0.84 -6.78
N GLN A 598 2.46 -0.44 -6.35
CA GLN A 598 1.80 -1.03 -5.19
C GLN A 598 0.96 -2.25 -5.62
N GLY A 599 0.53 -3.10 -4.68
CA GLY A 599 -0.31 -4.28 -4.96
C GLY A 599 0.35 -5.43 -5.74
N VAL A 600 1.55 -5.23 -6.29
CA VAL A 600 2.32 -6.23 -7.06
C VAL A 600 3.56 -6.73 -6.31
N ASN A 601 3.67 -6.44 -5.01
CA ASN A 601 4.84 -6.74 -4.18
C ASN A 601 6.15 -6.20 -4.77
N ALA A 602 6.12 -4.97 -5.32
CA ALA A 602 7.34 -4.37 -5.83
C ALA A 602 8.29 -3.96 -4.70
N ALA A 603 9.57 -4.22 -4.90
CA ALA A 603 10.63 -3.93 -3.94
C ALA A 603 11.78 -3.17 -4.61
N LEU A 604 12.48 -2.32 -3.83
CA LEU A 604 13.66 -1.62 -4.34
C LEU A 604 14.76 -2.64 -4.63
N ILE A 605 15.31 -2.59 -5.85
CA ILE A 605 16.40 -3.49 -6.23
C ILE A 605 17.71 -2.77 -6.49
N ARG A 606 17.69 -1.50 -6.92
CA ARG A 606 18.91 -0.71 -7.10
C ARG A 606 18.65 0.79 -7.15
N ILE A 607 19.73 1.54 -6.98
CA ILE A 607 19.76 2.98 -7.15
C ILE A 607 20.75 3.37 -8.25
N ASP A 608 20.43 4.47 -8.92
CA ASP A 608 21.25 5.08 -9.94
C ASP A 608 21.19 6.60 -9.76
N GLY A 609 22.16 7.37 -10.24
CA GLY A 609 22.09 8.81 -10.03
C GLY A 609 23.33 9.57 -10.41
N TYR A 610 23.51 10.71 -9.76
CA TYR A 610 24.67 11.57 -9.93
C TYR A 610 25.20 12.02 -8.57
N GLN A 611 26.51 12.18 -8.51
CA GLN A 611 27.25 12.47 -7.29
C GLN A 611 28.37 13.47 -7.55
N SER A 612 28.82 14.14 -6.50
CA SER A 612 30.12 14.82 -6.50
C SER A 612 30.96 14.36 -5.33
N ASP A 613 32.22 14.81 -5.28
CA ASP A 613 33.12 14.56 -4.15
C ASP A 613 32.58 15.09 -2.81
N ALA A 614 31.53 15.93 -2.84
CA ALA A 614 30.95 16.56 -1.67
C ALA A 614 29.61 15.95 -1.23
N ALA A 615 28.75 15.50 -2.15
CA ALA A 615 27.38 15.09 -1.81
C ALA A 615 26.75 14.17 -2.86
N LEU A 616 25.61 13.57 -2.48
CA LEU A 616 24.67 12.95 -3.40
C LEU A 616 23.84 14.05 -4.09
N GLU A 617 23.95 14.20 -5.40
CA GLU A 617 23.33 15.31 -6.12
C GLU A 617 21.95 14.96 -6.69
N ALA A 618 21.83 13.73 -7.20
CA ALA A 618 20.59 13.21 -7.76
C ALA A 618 20.49 11.71 -7.54
N ILE A 619 19.28 11.20 -7.39
CA ILE A 619 19.03 9.77 -7.19
C ILE A 619 17.79 9.30 -7.95
N ARG A 620 17.84 8.06 -8.41
CA ARG A 620 16.77 7.33 -9.07
C ARG A 620 16.66 5.96 -8.41
N PHE A 621 15.43 5.51 -8.25
CA PHE A 621 15.09 4.21 -7.67
C PHE A 621 14.61 3.28 -8.77
N THR A 622 15.14 2.06 -8.80
CA THR A 622 14.62 0.98 -9.63
C THR A 622 13.94 -0.06 -8.75
N TRP A 623 12.64 -0.24 -8.97
CA TRP A 623 11.80 -1.23 -8.31
C TRP A 623 11.66 -2.46 -9.21
N SER A 624 11.48 -3.64 -8.61
CA SER A 624 11.12 -4.84 -9.36
C SER A 624 9.93 -5.55 -8.73
N TYR A 625 9.12 -6.19 -9.56
CA TYR A 625 8.03 -7.08 -9.15
C TYR A 625 7.90 -8.23 -10.15
N GLN A 626 7.25 -9.31 -9.72
CA GLN A 626 6.82 -10.37 -10.62
C GLN A 626 5.45 -10.02 -11.20
N ARG A 627 5.26 -10.23 -12.50
CA ARG A 627 3.95 -10.13 -13.13
C ARG A 627 3.76 -11.24 -14.16
N TYR A 628 2.52 -11.64 -14.40
CA TYR A 628 2.20 -12.60 -15.44
C TYR A 628 2.31 -11.97 -16.84
N VAL A 629 2.78 -12.76 -17.83
CA VAL A 629 2.92 -12.37 -19.25
C VAL A 629 2.27 -13.34 -20.22
#